data_AF-A0A254QKU2-F1
#
_entry.id   AF-A0A254QKU2-F1
#
_cell.length_a   1.000
_cell.length_b   1.000
_cell.length_c   1.000
_cell.angle_alpha   90.00
_cell.angle_beta   90.00
_cell.angle_gamma   90.00
#
_symmetry.space_group_name_H-M   'P 1'
#
loop_
_entity.id
_entity.type
_entity.pdbx_description
1 polymer ?
#
loop_
_entity_poly.entity_id
_entity_poly.type
_entity_poly.pdbx_seq_one_letter_code
_entity_poly.pdbx_strand_id
1 'polypeptide(L)'
;MKKSMIAGAILALGLAAPAAAAPVQWKAEDGGNDHWYEVVWNVGQNITWTSANAAATSSTLNGMSGYLATVTSAAEQLFLNAVNAAFTASSPFHGGTYTTAWLGATDRNSEGNWVWQNGEAFTYSNWYAEGWGWPVEQPNGWIFQNYLAGWETGDKWGDRANNGGLQKYVVEYDAPPVSNVPVPASLPLAAAGFGIFGLIARRRRKAA
;
A
#
# COMPACT_ATOMS: atom_id res chain seq x y z
N MET A 1 -31.50 8.62 -54.54
CA MET A 1 -30.96 9.28 -53.32
C MET A 1 -30.21 8.25 -52.49
N LYS A 2 -28.88 8.19 -52.57
CA LYS A 2 -28.04 7.36 -51.70
C LYS A 2 -27.35 8.29 -50.71
N LYS A 3 -27.73 8.24 -49.44
CA LYS A 3 -27.10 9.01 -48.37
C LYS A 3 -25.93 8.19 -47.83
N SER A 4 -24.71 8.57 -48.17
CA SER A 4 -23.51 8.05 -47.51
C SER A 4 -23.39 8.69 -46.12
N MET A 5 -23.35 7.88 -45.07
CA MET A 5 -22.99 8.29 -43.73
C MET A 5 -21.49 8.06 -43.55
N ILE A 6 -20.73 9.14 -43.34
CA ILE A 6 -19.33 9.08 -42.95
C ILE A 6 -19.31 8.95 -41.43
N ALA A 7 -18.85 7.81 -40.92
CA ALA A 7 -18.58 7.62 -39.50
C ALA A 7 -17.22 8.25 -39.18
N GLY A 8 -17.21 9.29 -38.35
CA GLY A 8 -16.00 9.90 -37.82
C GLY A 8 -15.36 8.99 -36.78
N ALA A 9 -14.11 8.60 -37.00
CA ALA A 9 -13.29 7.91 -36.00
C ALA A 9 -12.84 8.93 -34.94
N ILE A 10 -13.30 8.76 -33.71
CA ILE A 10 -12.75 9.47 -32.55
C ILE A 10 -11.42 8.78 -32.22
N LEU A 11 -10.31 9.46 -32.49
CA LEU A 11 -8.99 9.07 -32.04
C LEU A 11 -8.90 9.35 -30.54
N ALA A 12 -9.15 8.35 -29.71
CA ALA A 12 -8.85 8.43 -28.29
C ALA A 12 -7.32 8.46 -28.13
N LEU A 13 -6.76 9.63 -27.82
CA LEU A 13 -5.38 9.73 -27.33
C LEU A 13 -5.31 8.98 -25.99
N GLY A 14 -4.76 7.77 -26.03
CA GLY A 14 -4.38 7.06 -24.81
C GLY A 14 -3.26 7.83 -24.14
N LEU A 15 -3.56 8.50 -23.01
CA LEU A 15 -2.55 8.85 -22.03
C LEU A 15 -1.93 7.53 -21.57
N ALA A 16 -0.66 7.30 -21.91
CA ALA A 16 0.07 6.15 -21.43
C ALA A 16 0.16 6.26 -19.90
N ALA A 17 -0.63 5.44 -19.21
CA ALA A 17 -0.43 5.22 -17.80
C ALA A 17 0.99 4.64 -17.61
N PRO A 18 1.69 5.03 -16.54
CA PRO A 18 2.95 4.39 -16.21
C PRO A 18 2.77 2.87 -16.14
N ALA A 19 3.74 2.12 -16.68
CA ALA A 19 3.75 0.67 -16.57
C ALA A 19 4.03 0.29 -15.11
N ALA A 20 2.96 0.16 -14.31
CA ALA A 20 3.01 -0.46 -13.00
C ALA A 20 2.96 -1.98 -13.16
N ALA A 21 3.71 -2.71 -12.33
CA ALA A 21 3.46 -4.13 -12.20
C ALA A 21 2.10 -4.32 -11.52
N ALA A 22 1.32 -5.32 -11.92
CA ALA A 22 0.03 -5.59 -11.26
C ALA A 22 0.24 -5.79 -9.75
N PRO A 23 -0.63 -5.23 -8.88
CA PRO A 23 -0.53 -5.44 -7.44
C PRO A 23 -0.47 -6.92 -7.07
N VAL A 24 0.39 -7.28 -6.12
CA VAL A 24 0.61 -8.65 -5.64
C VAL A 24 0.20 -8.73 -4.17
N GLN A 25 -0.66 -9.70 -3.84
CA GLN A 25 -1.07 -9.91 -2.45
C GLN A 25 -0.03 -10.73 -1.69
N TRP A 26 0.30 -10.32 -0.47
CA TRP A 26 1.02 -11.16 0.48
C TRP A 26 0.04 -11.87 1.40
N LYS A 27 -0.45 -13.01 0.95
CA LYS A 27 -1.54 -13.71 1.64
C LYS A 27 -1.12 -14.23 3.02
N ALA A 28 -2.03 -14.19 3.98
CA ALA A 28 -1.83 -14.76 5.31
C ALA A 28 -1.57 -16.27 5.26
N GLU A 29 -2.15 -17.00 4.30
CA GLU A 29 -1.88 -18.44 4.09
C GLU A 29 -0.41 -18.73 3.72
N ASP A 30 0.28 -17.75 3.14
CA ASP A 30 1.71 -17.79 2.79
C ASP A 30 2.59 -17.13 3.87
N GLY A 31 2.02 -16.82 5.05
CA GLY A 31 2.69 -16.16 6.16
C GLY A 31 2.73 -14.63 6.07
N GLY A 32 1.89 -14.03 5.22
CA GLY A 32 1.77 -12.58 5.04
C GLY A 32 0.70 -11.89 5.89
N ASN A 33 0.37 -10.67 5.49
CA ASN A 33 -0.55 -9.77 6.18
C ASN A 33 -1.87 -9.55 5.41
N ASP A 34 -2.11 -10.29 4.32
CA ASP A 34 -3.22 -10.12 3.38
C ASP A 34 -3.25 -8.77 2.64
N HIS A 35 -2.21 -7.93 2.79
CA HIS A 35 -2.08 -6.66 2.08
C HIS A 35 -1.64 -6.87 0.63
N TRP A 36 -1.85 -5.86 -0.20
CA TRP A 36 -1.43 -5.84 -1.60
C TRP A 36 -0.31 -4.84 -1.82
N TYR A 37 0.66 -5.20 -2.66
CA TYR A 37 1.83 -4.37 -2.91
C TYR A 37 2.02 -4.13 -4.41
N GLU A 38 2.35 -2.89 -4.77
CA GLU A 38 2.52 -2.46 -6.15
C GLU A 38 3.77 -1.60 -6.30
N VAL A 39 4.66 -1.96 -7.23
CA VAL A 39 5.77 -1.08 -7.64
C VAL A 39 5.26 -0.14 -8.72
N VAL A 40 5.21 1.16 -8.40
CA VAL A 40 4.81 2.21 -9.32
C VAL A 40 6.04 2.90 -9.89
N TRP A 41 6.08 3.02 -11.22
CA TRP A 41 7.18 3.67 -11.94
C TRP A 41 6.74 4.98 -12.60
N ASN A 42 7.24 6.10 -12.12
CA ASN A 42 7.05 7.43 -12.70
C ASN A 42 7.93 7.60 -13.96
N VAL A 43 7.43 7.13 -15.09
CA VAL A 43 8.19 7.04 -16.35
C VAL A 43 8.79 8.38 -16.75
N GLY A 44 10.11 8.41 -16.92
CA GLY A 44 10.84 9.58 -17.44
C GLY A 44 10.94 10.77 -16.50
N GLN A 45 10.45 10.67 -15.25
CA GLN A 45 10.45 11.78 -14.30
C GLN A 45 10.80 11.31 -12.90
N ASN A 46 11.70 12.06 -12.25
CA ASN A 46 11.97 11.85 -10.84
C ASN A 46 10.73 12.26 -10.02
N ILE A 47 10.44 11.50 -8.98
CA ILE A 47 9.36 11.76 -8.04
C ILE A 47 9.95 12.00 -6.66
N THR A 48 9.55 13.09 -6.01
CA THR A 48 9.95 13.34 -4.63
C THR A 48 9.27 12.36 -3.70
N TRP A 49 9.87 12.06 -2.54
CA TRP A 49 9.21 11.21 -1.55
C TRP A 49 7.85 11.77 -1.15
N THR A 50 7.75 13.09 -0.93
CA THR A 50 6.47 13.74 -0.58
C THR A 50 5.40 13.59 -1.67
N SER A 51 5.79 13.66 -2.94
CA SER A 51 4.87 13.45 -4.07
C SER A 51 4.48 11.99 -4.22
N ALA A 52 5.41 11.06 -3.99
CA ALA A 52 5.14 9.64 -3.96
C ALA A 52 4.17 9.28 -2.83
N ASN A 53 4.35 9.87 -1.64
CA ASN A 53 3.44 9.69 -0.51
C ASN A 53 2.04 10.22 -0.82
N ALA A 54 1.93 11.40 -1.43
CA ALA A 54 0.64 11.94 -1.86
C ALA A 54 -0.03 11.07 -2.94
N ALA A 55 0.73 10.53 -3.89
CA ALA A 55 0.21 9.64 -4.91
C ALA A 55 -0.27 8.30 -4.34
N ALA A 56 0.53 7.69 -3.45
CA ALA A 56 0.17 6.44 -2.78
C ALA A 56 -1.08 6.61 -1.91
N THR A 57 -1.16 7.67 -1.10
CA THR A 57 -2.34 7.97 -0.26
C THR A 57 -3.60 8.33 -1.04
N SER A 58 -3.47 8.71 -2.32
CA SER A 58 -4.61 8.96 -3.21
C SER A 58 -5.04 7.72 -4.00
N SER A 59 -4.28 6.62 -3.92
CA SER A 59 -4.54 5.41 -4.69
C SER A 59 -5.51 4.47 -3.96
N THR A 60 -6.22 3.65 -4.72
CA THR A 60 -7.15 2.65 -4.17
C THR A 60 -7.12 1.37 -4.97
N LEU A 61 -7.25 0.23 -4.29
CA LEU A 61 -7.36 -1.09 -4.92
C LEU A 61 -8.55 -1.85 -4.32
N ASN A 62 -9.58 -2.17 -5.11
CA ASN A 62 -10.77 -2.90 -4.64
C ASN A 62 -11.44 -2.29 -3.37
N GLY A 63 -11.38 -0.96 -3.21
CA GLY A 63 -11.91 -0.26 -2.03
C GLY A 63 -10.94 -0.13 -0.85
N MET A 64 -9.74 -0.72 -0.94
CA MET A 64 -8.61 -0.50 -0.02
C MET A 64 -7.92 0.82 -0.35
N SER A 65 -7.46 1.53 0.68
CA SER A 65 -6.66 2.75 0.52
C SER A 65 -5.18 2.40 0.43
N GLY A 66 -4.45 3.11 -0.43
CA GLY A 66 -3.00 2.95 -0.54
C GLY A 66 -2.22 3.83 0.43
N TYR A 67 -0.99 3.45 0.73
CA TYR A 67 0.04 4.28 1.33
C TYR A 67 1.42 3.79 0.87
N LEU A 68 2.48 4.56 1.12
CA LEU A 68 3.83 4.08 0.82
C LEU A 68 4.15 2.86 1.68
N ALA A 69 4.60 1.79 1.04
CA ALA A 69 4.75 0.50 1.69
C ALA A 69 5.66 0.55 2.92
N THR A 70 5.25 -0.21 3.92
CA THR A 70 6.03 -0.46 5.13
C THR A 70 6.84 -1.74 5.00
N VAL A 71 7.79 -1.89 5.92
CA VAL A 71 8.51 -3.15 6.10
C VAL A 71 8.72 -3.35 7.59
N THR A 72 7.87 -4.14 8.21
CA THR A 72 7.81 -4.36 9.65
C THR A 72 8.48 -5.69 10.06
N SER A 73 8.89 -6.50 9.10
CA SER A 73 9.56 -7.78 9.36
C SER A 73 10.53 -8.21 8.25
N ALA A 74 11.42 -9.14 8.57
CA ALA A 74 12.31 -9.76 7.59
C ALA A 74 11.54 -10.59 6.54
N ALA A 75 10.40 -11.19 6.90
CA ALA A 75 9.55 -11.93 5.97
C ALA A 75 8.90 -10.98 4.95
N GLU A 76 8.45 -9.81 5.41
CA GLU A 76 7.91 -8.77 4.54
C GLU A 76 8.97 -8.20 3.59
N GLN A 77 10.18 -7.96 4.10
CA GLN A 77 11.32 -7.59 3.25
C GLN A 77 11.57 -8.61 2.14
N LEU A 78 11.54 -9.90 2.48
CA LEU A 78 11.73 -10.97 1.51
C LEU A 78 10.61 -11.01 0.47
N PHE A 79 9.36 -10.83 0.88
CA PHE A 79 8.23 -10.73 -0.03
C PHE A 79 8.37 -9.54 -0.99
N LEU A 80 8.67 -8.35 -0.47
CA LEU A 80 8.86 -7.15 -1.27
C LEU A 80 10.08 -7.24 -2.21
N ASN A 81 11.14 -7.96 -1.82
CA ASN A 81 12.24 -8.29 -2.73
C ASN A 81 11.74 -9.06 -3.97
N ALA A 82 10.83 -10.02 -3.79
CA ALA A 82 10.25 -10.79 -4.88
C ALA A 82 9.33 -9.92 -5.76
N VAL A 83 8.51 -9.06 -5.17
CA VAL A 83 7.66 -8.09 -5.90
C VAL A 83 8.53 -7.15 -6.76
N ASN A 84 9.61 -6.61 -6.19
CA ASN A 84 10.53 -5.71 -6.87
C ASN A 84 11.30 -6.42 -8.01
N ALA A 85 11.75 -7.65 -7.77
CA ALA A 85 12.40 -8.48 -8.78
C ALA A 85 11.46 -8.84 -9.94
N ALA A 86 10.20 -9.17 -9.64
CA ALA A 86 9.18 -9.45 -10.65
C ALA A 86 8.89 -8.21 -11.52
N PHE A 87 8.74 -7.02 -10.90
CA PHE A 87 8.63 -5.76 -11.63
C PHE A 87 9.81 -5.57 -12.59
N THR A 88 11.02 -5.74 -12.08
CA THR A 88 12.24 -5.54 -12.85
C THR A 88 12.33 -6.51 -14.02
N ALA A 89 12.10 -7.80 -13.79
CA ALA A 89 12.10 -8.83 -14.84
C ALA A 89 11.05 -8.58 -15.94
N SER A 90 9.91 -7.97 -15.60
CA SER A 90 8.85 -7.65 -16.54
C SER A 90 9.08 -6.36 -17.34
N SER A 91 10.03 -5.52 -16.92
CA SER A 91 10.25 -4.20 -17.50
C SER A 91 11.42 -4.21 -18.49
N PRO A 92 11.22 -3.83 -19.77
CA PRO A 92 12.33 -3.73 -20.72
C PRO A 92 13.32 -2.60 -20.40
N PHE A 93 12.99 -1.75 -19.42
CA PHE A 93 13.79 -0.61 -18.99
C PHE A 93 14.57 -0.87 -17.69
N HIS A 94 14.33 -1.99 -17.00
CA HIS A 94 14.97 -2.32 -15.74
C HIS A 94 15.64 -3.70 -15.88
N GLY A 95 16.94 -3.72 -16.12
CA GLY A 95 17.71 -4.96 -16.37
C GLY A 95 18.38 -5.55 -15.12
N GLY A 96 17.89 -5.25 -13.92
CA GLY A 96 18.53 -5.61 -12.64
C GLY A 96 17.80 -6.70 -11.86
N THR A 97 18.29 -7.03 -10.67
CA THR A 97 17.52 -7.85 -9.70
C THR A 97 16.56 -6.98 -8.89
N TYR A 98 16.96 -5.75 -8.57
CA TYR A 98 16.15 -4.79 -7.83
C TYR A 98 16.21 -3.41 -8.50
N THR A 99 15.15 -2.62 -8.34
CA THR A 99 15.15 -1.18 -8.57
C THR A 99 14.95 -0.45 -7.24
N THR A 100 15.76 0.57 -7.00
CA THR A 100 15.58 1.48 -5.87
C THR A 100 14.24 2.19 -5.97
N ALA A 101 13.51 2.24 -4.86
CA ALA A 101 12.17 2.82 -4.77
C ALA A 101 11.93 3.46 -3.41
N TRP A 102 11.06 4.47 -3.35
CA TRP A 102 10.60 5.02 -2.07
C TRP A 102 9.75 4.03 -1.30
N LEU A 103 9.98 3.96 0.01
CA LEU A 103 9.15 3.28 1.01
C LEU A 103 8.65 4.29 2.05
N GLY A 104 7.74 3.88 2.93
CA GLY A 104 6.92 4.76 3.75
C GLY A 104 7.57 5.39 4.98
N ALA A 105 8.85 5.16 5.27
CA ALA A 105 9.46 5.71 6.48
C ALA A 105 10.14 7.08 6.24
N THR A 106 10.11 7.91 7.29
CA THR A 106 10.84 9.18 7.37
C THR A 106 11.21 9.47 8.82
N ASP A 107 12.31 10.19 9.04
CA ASP A 107 12.71 10.75 10.33
C ASP A 107 12.77 12.29 10.28
N ARG A 108 12.16 12.92 9.25
CA ARG A 108 12.19 14.37 9.00
C ARG A 108 11.86 15.26 10.20
N ASN A 109 11.00 14.76 11.08
CA ASN A 109 10.55 15.51 12.25
C ASN A 109 11.53 15.40 13.42
N SER A 110 12.34 14.34 13.48
CA SER A 110 13.33 14.09 14.52
C SER A 110 14.38 13.11 14.00
N GLU A 111 15.57 13.66 13.67
CA GLU A 111 16.72 12.91 13.17
C GLU A 111 16.98 11.62 13.95
N GLY A 112 17.15 10.51 13.23
CA GLY A 112 17.40 9.19 13.80
C GLY A 112 16.16 8.48 14.37
N ASN A 113 15.02 9.17 14.49
CA ASN A 113 13.75 8.59 14.93
C ASN A 113 12.82 8.35 13.73
N TRP A 114 13.04 7.21 13.07
CA TRP A 114 12.27 6.79 11.90
C TRP A 114 10.85 6.36 12.28
N VAL A 115 9.88 6.82 11.49
CA VAL A 115 8.46 6.47 11.64
C VAL A 115 7.85 6.08 10.31
N TRP A 116 7.00 5.04 10.31
CA TRP A 116 6.15 4.71 9.17
C TRP A 116 4.97 5.69 9.09
N GLN A 117 4.61 6.13 7.88
CA GLN A 117 3.50 7.09 7.70
C GLN A 117 2.12 6.53 8.09
N ASN A 118 1.94 5.21 8.06
CA ASN A 118 0.69 4.56 8.48
C ASN A 118 0.56 4.45 10.02
N GLY A 119 1.59 4.83 10.78
CA GLY A 119 1.60 4.79 12.24
C GLY A 119 2.05 3.47 12.86
N GLU A 120 2.46 2.49 12.05
CA GLU A 120 3.05 1.25 12.57
C GLU A 120 4.37 1.50 13.28
N ALA A 121 4.71 0.60 14.20
CA ALA A 121 5.94 0.72 14.98
C ALA A 121 7.17 0.41 14.12
N PHE A 122 8.12 1.34 14.07
CA PHE A 122 9.41 1.15 13.41
C PHE A 122 10.32 0.24 14.26
N THR A 123 10.14 -1.08 14.15
CA THR A 123 10.85 -2.09 14.97
C THR A 123 11.78 -2.99 14.17
N TYR A 124 11.64 -3.01 12.84
CA TYR A 124 12.51 -3.73 11.92
C TYR A 124 13.27 -2.72 11.06
N SER A 125 14.54 -3.02 10.80
CA SER A 125 15.34 -2.25 9.86
C SER A 125 16.24 -3.13 9.00
N ASN A 126 16.48 -2.67 7.77
CA ASN A 126 17.36 -3.36 6.81
C ASN A 126 18.35 -2.39 6.15
N TRP A 127 18.89 -1.45 6.93
CA TRP A 127 19.87 -0.47 6.46
C TRP A 127 21.14 -1.13 5.89
N TYR A 128 21.73 -0.54 4.85
CA TYR A 128 23.05 -0.99 4.37
C TYR A 128 24.15 -0.50 5.33
N ALA A 129 25.16 -1.33 5.58
CA ALA A 129 26.24 -1.03 6.53
C ALA A 129 27.59 -0.68 5.86
N GLU A 130 27.65 -0.70 4.52
CA GLU A 130 28.89 -0.56 3.76
C GLU A 130 28.75 0.49 2.64
N GLY A 131 29.62 1.49 2.66
CA GLY A 131 29.75 2.48 1.59
C GLY A 131 31.21 2.57 1.13
N TRP A 132 31.48 2.29 -0.16
CA TRP A 132 32.78 2.51 -0.81
C TRP A 132 34.02 2.01 -0.04
N GLY A 133 33.93 0.85 0.63
CA GLY A 133 35.05 0.24 1.37
C GLY A 133 35.29 0.80 2.78
N TRP A 134 34.39 1.65 3.28
CA TRP A 134 34.37 2.12 4.67
C TRP A 134 33.08 1.65 5.36
N PRO A 135 33.11 1.30 6.65
CA PRO A 135 31.90 1.08 7.42
C PRO A 135 31.11 2.38 7.44
N VAL A 136 29.89 2.32 6.92
CA VAL A 136 28.93 3.42 6.94
C VAL A 136 27.70 2.89 7.64
N GLU A 137 27.50 3.26 8.90
CA GLU A 137 26.26 2.96 9.61
C GLU A 137 25.16 3.89 9.09
N GLN A 138 24.31 3.39 8.19
CA GLN A 138 23.04 4.04 7.86
C GLN A 138 22.03 3.87 8.99
N PRO A 139 21.15 4.85 9.20
CA PRO A 139 21.04 6.15 8.52
C PRO A 139 22.18 7.11 8.92
N ASN A 140 22.84 7.75 7.94
CA ASN A 140 24.08 8.51 8.17
C ASN A 140 24.05 9.97 7.67
N GLY A 141 22.94 10.38 7.06
CA GLY A 141 22.86 11.60 6.25
C GLY A 141 22.72 12.92 6.99
N TRP A 142 22.61 12.89 8.33
CA TRP A 142 22.20 14.04 9.14
C TRP A 142 20.86 14.63 8.62
N ILE A 143 20.50 15.85 9.05
CA ILE A 143 19.19 16.50 8.80
C ILE A 143 18.72 16.66 7.34
N PHE A 144 19.50 16.25 6.34
CA PHE A 144 19.17 16.44 4.93
C PHE A 144 18.61 15.19 4.24
N GLN A 145 18.94 13.98 4.72
CA GLN A 145 18.46 12.73 4.13
C GLN A 145 17.47 12.08 5.10
N ASN A 146 16.19 12.36 4.89
CA ASN A 146 15.16 12.01 5.88
C ASN A 146 14.11 11.01 5.37
N TYR A 147 14.36 10.35 4.25
CA TYR A 147 13.34 9.56 3.55
C TYR A 147 13.90 8.21 3.10
N LEU A 148 13.15 7.15 3.36
CA LEU A 148 13.63 5.78 3.18
C LEU A 148 13.56 5.36 1.71
N ALA A 149 14.72 4.99 1.16
CA ALA A 149 14.85 4.31 -0.12
C ALA A 149 15.13 2.82 0.12
N GLY A 150 14.23 1.96 -0.36
CA GLY A 150 14.46 0.51 -0.39
C GLY A 150 15.34 0.13 -1.57
N TRP A 151 16.08 -0.97 -1.45
CA TRP A 151 16.98 -1.48 -2.50
C TRP A 151 18.02 -0.45 -2.97
N GLU A 152 18.60 0.26 -2.01
CA GLU A 152 19.69 1.20 -2.24
C GLU A 152 20.98 0.46 -2.61
N THR A 153 21.25 -0.66 -1.96
CA THR A 153 22.37 -1.56 -2.25
C THR A 153 21.91 -3.00 -2.03
N GLY A 154 21.67 -3.74 -3.11
CA GLY A 154 21.06 -5.07 -3.02
C GLY A 154 19.66 -4.99 -2.42
N ASP A 155 19.41 -5.76 -1.36
CA ASP A 155 18.14 -5.75 -0.61
C ASP A 155 18.07 -4.68 0.49
N LYS A 156 19.15 -3.91 0.69
CA LYS A 156 19.30 -2.99 1.82
C LYS A 156 18.74 -1.60 1.56
N TRP A 157 18.41 -0.90 2.64
CA TRP A 157 17.85 0.45 2.65
C TRP A 157 18.91 1.51 2.80
N GLY A 158 18.66 2.69 2.23
CA GLY A 158 19.39 3.92 2.51
C GLY A 158 18.45 5.07 2.77
N ASP A 159 18.96 6.12 3.39
CA ASP A 159 18.27 7.40 3.50
C ASP A 159 18.58 8.29 2.28
N ARG A 160 17.62 9.11 1.88
CA ARG A 160 17.81 10.09 0.81
C ARG A 160 17.10 11.40 1.13
N ALA A 161 17.57 12.48 0.51
CA ALA A 161 16.84 13.75 0.51
C ALA A 161 15.50 13.59 -0.23
N ASN A 162 14.53 14.47 0.05
CA ASN A 162 13.18 14.40 -0.57
C ASN A 162 13.22 14.30 -2.11
N ASN A 163 14.17 14.99 -2.74
CA ASN A 163 14.40 14.97 -4.19
C ASN A 163 15.54 14.02 -4.60
N GLY A 164 15.67 12.87 -3.92
CA GLY A 164 16.76 11.91 -4.07
C GLY A 164 16.84 11.19 -5.42
N GLY A 165 16.21 11.71 -6.47
CA GLY A 165 16.36 11.24 -7.85
C GLY A 165 15.69 9.90 -8.16
N LEU A 166 14.81 9.39 -7.29
CA LEU A 166 14.09 8.15 -7.58
C LEU A 166 12.93 8.40 -8.53
N GLN A 167 12.61 7.38 -9.32
CA GLN A 167 11.47 7.37 -10.24
C GLN A 167 10.42 6.33 -9.83
N LYS A 168 10.61 5.65 -8.69
CA LYS A 168 9.75 4.55 -8.26
C LYS A 168 9.40 4.68 -6.81
N TYR A 169 8.25 4.12 -6.47
CA TYR A 169 7.78 3.97 -5.11
C TYR A 169 6.96 2.70 -5.02
N VAL A 170 6.85 2.13 -3.82
CA VAL A 170 6.01 0.97 -3.58
C VAL A 170 4.78 1.43 -2.83
N VAL A 171 3.61 1.06 -3.34
CA VAL A 171 2.33 1.25 -2.66
C VAL A 171 1.95 -0.04 -1.97
N GLU A 172 1.50 0.07 -0.74
CA GLU A 172 0.84 -0.97 0.03
C GLU A 172 -0.63 -0.61 0.17
N TYR A 173 -1.53 -1.58 0.00
CA TYR A 173 -2.96 -1.43 0.13
C TYR A 173 -3.48 -2.43 1.16
N ASP A 174 -4.20 -1.93 2.15
CA ASP A 174 -4.86 -2.74 3.17
C ASP A 174 -6.35 -2.40 3.29
N ALA A 175 -7.09 -3.27 3.97
CA ALA A 175 -8.46 -2.93 4.34
C ALA A 175 -8.42 -1.63 5.15
N PRO A 176 -9.31 -0.65 4.87
CA PRO A 176 -9.36 0.57 5.66
C PRO A 176 -9.38 0.17 7.13
N PRO A 177 -8.59 0.82 8.01
CA PRO A 177 -8.50 0.43 9.40
C PRO A 177 -9.92 0.26 9.91
N VAL A 178 -10.24 -0.95 10.40
CA VAL A 178 -11.53 -1.17 11.04
C VAL A 178 -11.56 -0.21 12.20
N SER A 179 -12.18 0.95 11.99
CA SER A 179 -12.46 1.85 13.08
C SER A 179 -13.33 1.00 13.99
N ASN A 180 -12.78 0.58 15.13
CA ASN A 180 -13.56 0.09 16.24
C ASN A 180 -14.39 1.29 16.70
N VAL A 181 -15.40 1.67 15.92
CA VAL A 181 -16.49 2.51 16.40
C VAL A 181 -17.13 1.65 17.47
N PRO A 182 -17.08 2.05 18.75
CA PRO A 182 -17.90 1.37 19.74
C PRO A 182 -19.33 1.50 19.21
N VAL A 183 -19.96 0.38 18.85
CA VAL A 183 -21.38 0.38 18.55
C VAL A 183 -22.04 1.07 19.75
N PRO A 184 -22.80 2.17 19.55
CA PRO A 184 -23.51 2.78 20.65
C PRO A 184 -24.30 1.68 21.36
N ALA A 185 -24.27 1.66 22.69
CA ALA A 185 -24.91 0.65 23.53
C ALA A 185 -26.45 0.57 23.39
N SER A 186 -27.03 1.09 22.30
CA SER A 186 -28.46 1.19 22.01
C SER A 186 -29.03 0.08 21.14
N LEU A 187 -28.33 -1.05 20.92
CA LEU A 187 -28.91 -2.24 20.29
C LEU A 187 -28.81 -3.44 21.22
N PRO A 188 -29.72 -3.50 22.22
CA PRO A 188 -30.82 -4.46 22.09
C PRO A 188 -32.15 -3.89 22.63
N LEU A 189 -32.88 -3.11 21.83
CA LEU A 189 -34.31 -2.83 22.08
C LEU A 189 -35.18 -3.10 20.86
N ALA A 190 -34.77 -4.08 20.03
CA ALA A 190 -35.59 -4.61 18.94
C ALA A 190 -35.95 -6.11 19.12
N ALA A 191 -35.53 -6.74 20.22
CA ALA A 191 -35.83 -8.14 20.53
C ALA A 191 -36.93 -8.35 21.60
N ALA A 192 -37.52 -7.28 22.14
CA ALA A 192 -38.63 -7.36 23.11
C ALA A 192 -39.99 -6.88 22.55
N GLY A 193 -40.09 -6.60 21.24
CA GLY A 193 -41.25 -5.93 20.63
C GLY A 193 -42.29 -6.81 19.93
N PHE A 194 -42.10 -8.13 19.83
CA PHE A 194 -43.02 -9.02 19.09
C PHE A 194 -43.60 -10.18 19.93
N GLY A 195 -43.68 -10.02 21.26
CA GLY A 195 -44.13 -11.06 22.18
C GLY A 195 -45.59 -10.98 22.69
N ILE A 196 -46.47 -10.13 22.13
CA ILE A 196 -47.86 -10.02 22.61
C ILE A 196 -48.86 -9.97 21.44
N PHE A 197 -49.03 -11.07 20.72
CA PHE A 197 -50.26 -11.35 19.96
C PHE A 197 -50.38 -12.86 19.71
N GLY A 198 -51.09 -13.59 20.58
CA GLY A 198 -51.29 -15.02 20.35
C GLY A 198 -51.91 -15.84 21.47
N LEU A 199 -52.99 -15.39 22.11
CA LEU A 199 -53.89 -16.31 22.82
C LEU A 199 -55.28 -16.24 22.19
N ILE A 200 -55.41 -16.98 21.08
CA ILE A 200 -56.68 -17.30 20.45
C ILE A 200 -57.44 -18.28 21.34
N ALA A 201 -58.69 -17.90 21.63
CA ALA A 201 -59.65 -18.69 22.37
C ALA A 201 -60.07 -19.97 21.63
N ARG A 202 -60.56 -20.91 22.45
CA ARG A 202 -61.73 -21.79 22.22
C ARG A 202 -61.44 -23.21 21.74
N ARG A 203 -61.70 -24.16 22.64
CA ARG A 203 -62.56 -25.32 22.33
C ARG A 203 -63.46 -25.65 23.51
N ARG A 204 -64.79 -25.48 23.30
CA ARG A 204 -65.86 -26.08 24.10
C ARG A 204 -66.17 -27.46 23.53
N ARG A 205 -66.45 -28.46 24.38
CA ARG A 205 -67.73 -29.21 24.44
C ARG A 205 -67.74 -30.23 25.59
N LYS A 206 -68.96 -30.55 26.03
CA LYS A 206 -69.47 -31.22 27.25
C LYS A 206 -69.35 -32.75 27.28
N ALA A 207 -69.40 -33.34 28.49
CA ALA A 207 -70.23 -34.47 29.00
C ALA A 207 -69.55 -35.01 30.29
N ALA A 208 -70.19 -35.43 31.38
CA ALA A 208 -71.58 -35.78 31.71
C ALA A 208 -71.93 -35.25 33.11
#